data_AF-A0A2M8JAS9-F1
#
_entry.id   AF-A0A2M8JAS9-F1
#
_cell.length_a   1.000
_cell.length_b   1.000
_cell.length_c   1.000
_cell.angle_alpha   90.00
_cell.angle_beta   90.00
_cell.angle_gamma   90.00
#
_symmetry.space_group_name_H-M   'P 1'
#
loop_
_entity.id
_entity.type
_entity.pdbx_description
1 polymer ?
#
loop_
_entity_poly.entity_id
_entity_poly.type
_entity_poly.pdbx_seq_one_letter_code
_entity_poly.pdbx_strand_id
1 'polypeptide(L)'
;MPQNKIILGSEEWCSFPELGIPAIKARVDSGAKTSALHAINIAPFVKEGENWVKFDINPIQNNLKTVIHCEAKLIDKRIVKSSSGFREQRYVIQTQLKIGDDVWTIEMTLTNRDSMGFRMLLGREAMSGRILVDPEQKYLLGQTTTESLKDLYQNAIANKSGLRIGVLASNPELYSNKRIMEAGEMRGHEMHFLNIKECYMKLDAIKPEIHYRGGKILDNFDAIIPRIRPSITFYGCALTRQFEAMKVFCLNSAAAITQSRDKLFSLQLLLHHGVDIPTTGFANSPLDTDDLIKMVGGSPLIVKLLEGTQGKGVVLAETKKAAESVINAFKSLNANILVQEFIKEANGKDLRLFVVDGKVVAAIQREAAAGEFRANIHMGGTASVIKPTPEEKKIAIKAAKAMDLKVAGVDIIRSSKGPLLLEVNSSPGLEGIEGATNKDIAGEMIKAIEKNFKR
;
A
#
# COMPACT_ATOMS: atom_id res chain seq x y z
N MET A 1 18.04 49.61 -9.82
CA MET A 1 18.90 48.42 -9.92
C MET A 1 18.13 47.25 -9.33
N PRO A 2 17.81 46.17 -10.06
CA PRO A 2 17.21 45.01 -9.41
C PRO A 2 18.24 44.45 -8.43
N GLN A 3 17.80 44.27 -7.18
CA GLN A 3 18.52 43.63 -6.08
C GLN A 3 19.27 42.38 -6.58
N ASN A 4 20.50 42.15 -6.14
CA ASN A 4 21.32 40.98 -6.48
C ASN A 4 20.52 39.70 -6.19
N LYS A 5 19.88 39.11 -7.22
CA LYS A 5 19.12 37.88 -7.09
C LYS A 5 20.06 36.70 -7.27
N ILE A 6 19.89 35.70 -6.42
CA ILE A 6 20.65 34.45 -6.48
C ILE A 6 20.18 33.68 -7.73
N ILE A 7 21.11 33.13 -8.50
CA ILE A 7 20.78 32.24 -9.61
C ILE A 7 20.87 30.80 -9.13
N LEU A 8 19.77 30.05 -9.28
CA LEU A 8 19.68 28.64 -8.93
C LEU A 8 19.47 27.79 -10.18
N GLY A 9 20.04 26.59 -10.21
CA GLY A 9 19.71 25.56 -11.20
C GLY A 9 18.35 24.92 -10.97
N SER A 10 18.01 23.92 -11.78
CA SER A 10 16.82 23.08 -11.62
C SER A 10 16.83 22.20 -10.36
N GLU A 11 18.01 21.95 -9.79
CA GLU A 11 18.24 21.20 -8.55
C GLU A 11 19.33 21.89 -7.73
N GLU A 12 19.12 22.01 -6.42
CA GLU A 12 20.07 22.66 -5.51
C GLU A 12 20.14 21.96 -4.15
N TRP A 13 21.23 22.20 -3.42
CA TRP A 13 21.38 21.77 -2.04
C TRP A 13 21.06 22.92 -1.10
N CYS A 14 20.28 22.64 -0.06
CA CYS A 14 19.94 23.61 0.96
C CYS A 14 19.97 22.97 2.35
N SER A 15 19.84 23.78 3.39
CA SER A 15 19.82 23.33 4.79
C SER A 15 18.73 24.05 5.59
N PHE A 16 18.31 23.40 6.68
CA PHE A 16 17.37 23.93 7.66
C PHE A 16 17.99 23.83 9.05
N PRO A 17 18.74 24.84 9.49
CA PRO A 17 19.46 24.82 10.76
C PRO A 17 18.53 24.57 11.96
N GLU A 18 17.34 25.18 11.97
CA GLU A 18 16.35 25.03 13.05
C GLU A 18 15.75 23.61 13.13
N LEU A 19 15.76 22.87 12.03
CA LEU A 19 15.28 21.49 11.96
C LEU A 19 16.42 20.47 12.10
N GLY A 20 17.66 20.93 12.29
CA GLY A 20 18.83 20.04 12.33
C GLY A 20 19.11 19.32 11.00
N ILE A 21 18.68 19.90 9.87
CA ILE A 21 18.91 19.33 8.52
C ILE A 21 20.11 20.06 7.87
N PRO A 22 21.35 19.54 7.96
CA PRO A 22 22.54 20.20 7.42
C PRO A 22 22.61 20.22 5.89
N ALA A 23 21.99 19.26 5.20
CA ALA A 23 21.98 19.21 3.73
C ALA A 23 20.82 18.37 3.18
N ILE A 24 19.97 18.96 2.34
CA ILE A 24 18.89 18.27 1.65
C ILE A 24 18.81 18.77 0.19
N LYS A 25 18.64 17.82 -0.74
CA LYS A 25 18.48 18.14 -2.15
C LYS A 25 17.06 18.59 -2.43
N ALA A 26 16.93 19.79 -2.98
CA ALA A 26 15.67 20.39 -3.38
C ALA A 26 15.57 20.47 -4.91
N ARG A 27 14.38 20.17 -5.44
CA ARG A 27 14.02 20.55 -6.80
C ARG A 27 13.48 21.97 -6.78
N VAL A 28 14.02 22.82 -7.64
CA VAL A 28 13.56 24.19 -7.80
C VAL A 28 12.34 24.17 -8.71
N ASP A 29 11.16 24.47 -8.16
CA ASP A 29 9.88 24.29 -8.84
C ASP A 29 9.04 25.58 -8.76
N SER A 30 9.18 26.41 -9.80
CA SER A 30 8.42 27.65 -9.94
C SER A 30 6.92 27.43 -10.18
N GLY A 31 6.50 26.22 -10.55
CA GLY A 31 5.10 25.83 -10.68
C GLY A 31 4.43 25.53 -9.33
N ALA A 32 5.20 25.16 -8.31
CA ALA A 32 4.69 24.97 -6.96
C ALA A 32 4.51 26.33 -6.26
N LYS A 33 3.31 26.61 -5.74
CA LYS A 33 3.06 27.86 -4.98
C LYS A 33 3.89 27.92 -3.70
N THR A 34 3.72 26.92 -2.84
CA THR A 34 4.39 26.80 -1.54
C THR A 34 5.39 25.65 -1.59
N SER A 35 6.52 25.80 -0.89
CA SER A 35 7.53 24.75 -0.74
C SER A 35 6.94 23.52 -0.03
N ALA A 36 7.50 22.35 -0.31
CA ALA A 36 7.08 21.10 0.30
C ALA A 36 8.29 20.28 0.76
N LEU A 37 8.23 19.79 1.99
CA LEU A 37 9.24 18.92 2.58
C LEU A 37 8.66 17.51 2.76
N HIS A 38 9.41 16.52 2.27
CA HIS A 38 9.13 15.11 2.52
C HIS A 38 9.25 14.85 4.02
N ALA A 39 8.15 14.46 4.65
CA ALA A 39 8.10 14.13 6.06
C ALA A 39 7.20 12.91 6.30
N ILE A 40 7.57 12.11 7.30
CA ILE A 40 6.85 10.91 7.74
C ILE A 40 6.52 11.04 9.23
N ASN A 41 5.67 10.14 9.74
CA ASN A 41 5.25 10.13 11.15
C ASN A 41 4.72 11.49 11.65
N ILE A 42 4.10 12.27 10.75
CA ILE A 42 3.64 13.63 11.02
C ILE A 42 2.49 13.58 12.03
N ALA A 43 2.74 14.08 13.24
CA ALA A 43 1.77 14.07 14.33
C ALA A 43 1.72 15.44 15.02
N PRO A 44 0.54 16.08 15.10
CA PRO A 44 0.38 17.30 15.89
C PRO A 44 0.46 16.99 17.39
N PHE A 45 1.00 17.92 18.17
CA PHE A 45 1.01 17.87 19.62
C PHE A 45 0.99 19.29 20.21
N VAL A 46 0.74 19.41 21.51
CA VAL A 46 0.76 20.69 22.22
C VAL A 46 2.03 20.76 23.06
N LYS A 47 2.80 21.83 22.90
CA LYS A 47 4.02 22.12 23.67
C LYS A 47 3.87 23.52 24.25
N GLU A 48 3.91 23.63 25.57
CA GLU A 48 3.83 24.91 26.29
C GLU A 48 2.59 25.76 25.89
N GLY A 49 1.46 25.10 25.63
CA GLY A 49 0.20 25.76 25.24
C GLY A 49 0.10 26.15 23.76
N GLU A 50 1.15 25.92 22.97
CA GLU A 50 1.17 26.18 21.52
C GLU A 50 0.98 24.90 20.71
N ASN A 51 0.45 25.03 19.49
CA ASN A 51 0.33 23.92 18.55
C ASN A 51 1.67 23.66 17.86
N TRP A 52 2.15 22.43 17.96
CA TRP A 52 3.37 21.95 17.33
C TRP A 52 3.08 20.72 16.47
N VAL A 53 4.04 20.37 15.63
CA VAL A 53 4.03 19.13 14.86
C VAL A 53 5.39 18.45 15.01
N LYS A 54 5.36 17.16 15.32
CA LYS A 54 6.54 16.28 15.27
C LYS A 54 6.49 15.45 14.00
N PHE A 55 7.65 15.22 13.40
CA PHE A 55 7.77 14.49 12.15
C PHE A 55 9.21 14.01 11.97
N ASP A 56 9.39 12.98 11.14
CA ASP A 56 10.71 12.50 10.79
C ASP A 56 11.06 12.83 9.34
N ILE A 57 12.35 13.08 9.08
CA ILE A 57 12.89 13.41 7.77
C ILE A 57 13.93 12.37 7.38
N ASN A 58 13.83 11.87 6.14
CA ASN A 58 14.91 11.15 5.45
C ASN A 58 15.57 12.09 4.44
N PRO A 59 16.66 12.80 4.81
CA PRO A 59 17.19 13.90 4.01
C PRO A 59 17.98 13.41 2.77
N ILE A 60 18.52 12.20 2.82
CA ILE A 60 19.33 11.62 1.75
C ILE A 60 18.42 10.85 0.78
N GLN A 61 18.57 11.11 -0.51
CA GLN A 61 17.81 10.43 -1.56
C GLN A 61 18.07 8.91 -1.53
N ASN A 62 17.00 8.11 -1.59
CA ASN A 62 17.06 6.64 -1.56
C ASN A 62 17.78 6.06 -0.32
N ASN A 63 17.88 6.82 0.78
CA ASN A 63 18.43 6.35 2.05
C ASN A 63 17.40 6.61 3.15
N LEU A 64 16.89 5.52 3.71
CA LEU A 64 15.90 5.52 4.78
C LEU A 64 16.52 5.30 6.17
N LYS A 65 17.83 5.03 6.23
CA LYS A 65 18.58 4.79 7.48
C LYS A 65 18.91 6.08 8.21
N THR A 66 19.13 7.15 7.45
CA THR A 66 19.35 8.48 8.00
C THR A 66 18.00 9.10 8.33
N VAL A 67 17.70 9.23 9.61
CA VAL A 67 16.45 9.79 10.12
C VAL A 67 16.78 10.97 11.01
N ILE A 68 16.14 12.11 10.75
CA ILE A 68 16.16 13.26 11.66
C ILE A 68 14.77 13.41 12.26
N HIS A 69 14.72 13.43 13.59
CA HIS A 69 13.51 13.71 14.35
C HIS A 69 13.36 15.21 14.53
N CYS A 70 12.30 15.78 13.97
CA CYS A 70 12.06 17.21 13.94
C CYS A 70 10.80 17.58 14.72
N GLU A 71 10.84 18.72 15.38
CA GLU A 71 9.68 19.39 15.96
C GLU A 71 9.64 20.82 15.42
N ALA A 72 8.48 21.29 14.98
CA ALA A 72 8.30 22.66 14.56
C ALA A 72 6.93 23.20 14.98
N LYS A 73 6.85 24.52 15.15
CA LYS A 73 5.60 25.21 15.44
C LYS A 73 4.64 25.05 14.26
N LEU A 74 3.39 24.68 14.55
CA LEU A 74 2.36 24.56 13.54
C LEU A 74 1.73 25.93 13.29
N ILE A 75 1.97 26.49 12.11
CA ILE A 75 1.54 27.86 11.78
C ILE A 75 0.18 27.85 11.06
N ASP A 76 -0.07 26.85 10.22
CA ASP A 76 -1.29 26.77 9.41
C ASP A 76 -1.58 25.33 8.94
N LYS A 77 -2.76 25.09 8.36
CA LYS A 77 -3.08 23.88 7.59
C LYS A 77 -3.62 24.27 6.22
N ARG A 78 -2.95 23.85 5.15
CA ARG A 78 -3.32 24.24 3.78
C ARG A 78 -3.81 23.04 2.98
N ILE A 79 -4.89 23.25 2.22
CA ILE A 79 -5.32 22.28 1.21
C ILE A 79 -4.48 22.50 -0.05
N VAL A 80 -3.64 21.53 -0.38
CA VAL A 80 -2.80 21.52 -1.58
C VAL A 80 -3.40 20.59 -2.61
N LYS A 81 -3.53 21.08 -3.85
CA LYS A 81 -3.97 20.28 -4.99
C LYS A 81 -2.74 19.80 -5.77
N SER A 82 -2.59 18.50 -5.97
CA SER A 82 -1.53 17.94 -6.82
C SER A 82 -1.81 18.19 -8.30
N SER A 83 -0.79 18.07 -9.14
CA SER A 83 -0.92 18.07 -10.60
C SER A 83 -1.85 16.97 -11.11
N SER A 84 -1.96 15.85 -10.39
CA SER A 84 -2.89 14.75 -10.64
C SER A 84 -4.33 14.99 -10.18
N GLY A 85 -4.64 16.17 -9.62
CA GLY A 85 -6.00 16.57 -9.24
C GLY A 85 -6.42 16.21 -7.81
N PHE A 86 -5.61 15.46 -7.08
CA PHE A 86 -5.87 15.09 -5.68
C PHE A 86 -5.72 16.30 -4.76
N ARG A 87 -6.57 16.39 -3.74
CA ARG A 87 -6.50 17.44 -2.70
C ARG A 87 -6.07 16.80 -1.38
N GLU A 88 -5.06 17.39 -0.75
CA GLU A 88 -4.51 16.94 0.52
C GLU A 88 -4.42 18.12 1.49
N GLN A 89 -4.86 17.93 2.73
CA GLN A 89 -4.64 18.93 3.79
C GLN A 89 -3.28 18.68 4.44
N ARG A 90 -2.38 19.65 4.35
CA ARG A 90 -1.00 19.56 4.84
C ARG A 90 -0.76 20.53 5.99
N TYR A 91 0.04 20.10 6.95
CA TYR A 91 0.54 20.97 8.01
C TYR A 91 1.58 21.93 7.45
N VAL A 92 1.53 23.19 7.87
CA VAL A 92 2.46 24.24 7.47
C VAL A 92 3.34 24.60 8.64
N ILE A 93 4.65 24.55 8.42
CA ILE A 93 5.66 24.99 9.37
C ILE A 93 6.40 26.19 8.79
N GLN A 94 7.00 26.97 9.66
CA GLN A 94 7.89 28.07 9.31
C GLN A 94 9.29 27.72 9.78
N THR A 95 10.29 27.90 8.91
CA THR A 95 11.70 27.66 9.28
C THR A 95 12.66 28.48 8.41
N GLN A 96 13.90 28.65 8.87
CA GLN A 96 14.99 29.26 8.12
C GLN A 96 15.55 28.34 7.04
N LEU A 97 15.37 28.72 5.77
CA LEU A 97 16.08 28.14 4.63
C LEU A 97 17.46 28.79 4.52
N LYS A 98 18.50 27.97 4.45
CA LYS A 98 19.84 28.40 4.02
C LYS A 98 20.20 27.74 2.70
N ILE A 99 20.56 28.54 1.70
CA ILE A 99 20.98 28.09 0.36
C ILE A 99 22.14 28.97 -0.13
N GLY A 100 23.29 28.34 -0.42
CA GLY A 100 24.55 29.09 -0.53
C GLY A 100 24.85 29.86 0.77
N ASP A 101 25.13 31.15 0.64
CA ASP A 101 25.39 32.06 1.76
C ASP A 101 24.15 32.79 2.28
N ASP A 102 23.02 32.70 1.56
CA ASP A 102 21.80 33.40 1.89
C ASP A 102 20.92 32.60 2.85
N VAL A 103 20.31 33.32 3.80
CA VAL A 103 19.40 32.76 4.81
C VAL A 103 18.14 33.59 4.89
N TRP A 104 16.97 32.95 4.78
CA TRP A 104 15.69 33.61 5.04
C TRP A 104 14.61 32.64 5.49
N THR A 105 13.60 33.18 6.17
CA THR A 105 12.46 32.40 6.65
C THR A 105 11.52 32.04 5.50
N ILE A 106 11.11 30.78 5.44
CA ILE A 106 10.10 30.28 4.49
C ILE A 106 9.00 29.52 5.22
N GLU A 107 7.83 29.49 4.60
CA GLU A 107 6.79 28.52 4.95
C GLU A 107 6.91 27.30 4.05
N MET A 108 6.69 26.12 4.63
CA MET A 108 6.67 24.87 3.87
C MET A 108 5.59 23.93 4.38
N THR A 109 5.06 23.12 3.46
CA THR A 109 4.11 22.06 3.78
C THR A 109 4.82 20.75 4.06
N LEU A 110 4.39 20.02 5.08
CA LEU A 110 4.84 18.66 5.38
C LEU A 110 3.94 17.64 4.67
N THR A 111 4.52 16.72 3.93
CA THR A 111 3.78 15.69 3.19
C THR A 111 4.65 14.47 2.91
N ASN A 112 4.05 13.27 2.83
CA ASN A 112 4.80 12.09 2.41
C ASN A 112 5.00 12.13 0.88
N ARG A 113 6.26 12.34 0.48
CA ARG A 113 6.71 12.37 -0.92
C ARG A 113 7.62 11.21 -1.34
N ASP A 114 7.58 10.07 -0.63
CA ASP A 114 8.46 8.91 -0.89
C ASP A 114 8.49 8.49 -2.37
N SER A 115 7.33 8.51 -3.04
CA SER A 115 7.18 8.12 -4.44
C SER A 115 7.58 9.19 -5.46
N MET A 116 7.95 10.41 -5.03
CA MET A 116 8.05 11.60 -5.92
C MET A 116 9.48 12.05 -6.25
N GLY A 117 10.49 11.23 -5.96
CA GLY A 117 11.86 11.39 -6.44
C GLY A 117 12.71 12.50 -5.80
N PHE A 118 12.11 13.57 -5.26
CA PHE A 118 12.81 14.61 -4.50
C PHE A 118 12.20 14.77 -3.10
N ARG A 119 13.09 14.79 -2.10
CA ARG A 119 12.74 15.00 -0.69
C ARG A 119 12.30 16.43 -0.37
N MET A 120 12.60 17.40 -1.24
CA MET A 120 12.13 18.77 -1.10
C MET A 120 11.77 19.41 -2.44
N LEU A 121 10.70 20.22 -2.44
CA LEU A 121 10.39 21.20 -3.48
C LEU A 121 10.58 22.61 -2.94
N LEU A 122 11.32 23.44 -3.67
CA LEU A 122 11.41 24.87 -3.42
C LEU A 122 10.38 25.60 -4.29
N GLY A 123 9.32 26.10 -3.65
CA GLY A 123 8.20 26.74 -4.32
C GLY A 123 8.38 28.24 -4.54
N ARG A 124 7.51 28.82 -5.36
CA ARG A 124 7.57 30.22 -5.83
C ARG A 124 7.48 31.25 -4.70
N GLU A 125 6.74 30.99 -3.64
CA GLU A 125 6.67 31.89 -2.46
C GLU A 125 8.03 32.03 -1.76
N ALA A 126 8.79 30.95 -1.65
CA ALA A 126 10.14 30.99 -1.08
C ALA A 126 11.15 31.70 -2.00
N MET A 127 10.92 31.67 -3.32
CA MET A 127 11.79 32.26 -4.34
C MET A 127 11.50 33.74 -4.65
N SER A 128 10.25 34.18 -4.44
CA SER A 128 9.76 35.48 -4.92
C SER A 128 10.65 36.63 -4.44
N GLY A 129 11.13 37.44 -5.38
CA GLY A 129 11.98 38.60 -5.12
C GLY A 129 13.45 38.28 -4.81
N ARG A 130 13.83 37.01 -4.67
CA ARG A 130 15.16 36.59 -4.21
C ARG A 130 15.95 35.78 -5.25
N ILE A 131 15.26 34.99 -6.06
CA ILE A 131 15.87 33.97 -6.91
C ILE A 131 15.53 34.18 -8.40
N LEU A 132 16.50 33.88 -9.27
CA LEU A 132 16.34 33.58 -10.69
C LEU A 132 16.64 32.09 -10.91
N VAL A 133 15.86 31.44 -11.77
CA VAL A 133 16.02 30.00 -12.03
C VAL A 133 16.58 29.80 -13.43
N ASP A 134 17.73 29.14 -13.51
CA ASP A 134 18.31 28.61 -14.75
C ASP A 134 17.90 27.13 -14.88
N PRO A 135 16.99 26.78 -15.81
CA PRO A 135 16.50 25.41 -15.93
C PRO A 135 17.51 24.44 -16.55
N GLU A 136 18.55 24.93 -17.24
CA GLU A 136 19.57 24.09 -17.88
C GLU A 136 20.62 23.62 -16.87
N GLN A 137 20.91 24.44 -15.87
CA GLN A 137 21.94 24.18 -14.87
C GLN A 137 21.43 23.39 -13.66
N LYS A 138 22.37 22.83 -12.90
CA LYS A 138 22.15 22.16 -11.60
C LYS A 138 23.30 22.47 -10.67
N TYR A 139 23.01 22.57 -9.37
CA TYR A 139 24.02 22.71 -8.31
C TYR A 139 24.93 23.95 -8.50
N LEU A 140 24.36 25.08 -8.92
CA LEU A 140 25.12 26.31 -9.17
C LEU A 140 25.79 26.85 -7.90
N LEU A 141 25.24 26.50 -6.73
CA LEU A 141 25.79 26.88 -5.42
C LEU A 141 26.65 25.78 -4.79
N GLY A 142 27.03 24.78 -5.58
CA GLY A 142 27.84 23.65 -5.15
C GLY A 142 27.04 22.37 -4.90
N GLN A 143 27.77 21.26 -4.88
CA GLN A 143 27.21 19.92 -4.72
C GLN A 143 27.77 19.23 -3.49
N THR A 144 26.89 18.73 -2.63
CA THR A 144 27.29 17.85 -1.52
C THR A 144 27.64 16.45 -2.07
N THR A 145 28.82 15.95 -1.74
CA THR A 145 29.27 14.60 -2.11
C THR A 145 28.67 13.53 -1.20
N THR A 146 28.64 12.28 -1.65
CA THR A 146 28.15 11.14 -0.86
C THR A 146 28.95 10.94 0.45
N GLU A 147 30.25 11.21 0.43
CA GLU A 147 31.12 11.14 1.62
C GLU A 147 30.78 12.25 2.61
N SER A 148 30.67 13.49 2.14
CA SER A 148 30.24 14.63 2.97
C SER A 148 28.87 14.39 3.61
N LEU A 149 27.92 13.79 2.88
CA LEU A 149 26.62 13.42 3.46
C LEU A 149 26.74 12.41 4.61
N LYS A 150 27.65 11.43 4.51
CA LYS A 150 27.85 10.46 5.60
C LYS A 150 28.37 11.16 6.86
N ASP A 151 29.32 12.07 6.70
CA ASP A 151 29.91 12.80 7.83
C ASP A 151 28.90 13.76 8.46
N LEU A 152 28.14 14.50 7.64
CA LEU A 152 27.08 15.40 8.10
C LEU A 152 25.96 14.67 8.86
N TYR A 153 25.70 13.40 8.51
CA TYR A 153 24.61 12.60 9.07
C TYR A 153 25.05 11.44 9.95
N GLN A 154 26.33 11.36 10.36
CA GLN A 154 26.87 10.21 11.10
C GLN A 154 26.07 9.88 12.37
N ASN A 155 25.60 10.90 13.09
CA ASN A 155 24.84 10.76 14.33
C ASN A 155 23.34 10.51 14.11
N ALA A 156 22.88 10.61 12.85
CA ALA A 156 21.49 10.40 12.44
C ALA A 156 21.27 9.03 11.77
N ILE A 157 22.30 8.18 11.72
CA ILE A 157 22.19 6.81 11.22
C ILE A 157 21.51 5.97 12.30
N ALA A 158 20.29 5.50 12.03
CA ALA A 158 19.61 4.59 12.94
C ALA A 158 20.43 3.29 13.11
N ASN A 159 20.75 2.93 14.35
CA ASN A 159 21.41 1.66 14.67
C ASN A 159 20.51 0.48 14.31
N LYS A 160 21.07 -0.53 13.61
CA LYS A 160 20.38 -1.79 13.29
C LYS A 160 20.10 -2.57 14.58
N SER A 161 18.94 -2.35 15.16
CA SER A 161 18.40 -3.11 16.31
C SER A 161 17.10 -3.85 15.96
N GLY A 162 16.62 -3.72 14.72
CA GLY A 162 15.39 -4.34 14.28
C GLY A 162 15.57 -5.76 13.74
N LEU A 163 14.45 -6.48 13.69
CA LEU A 163 14.28 -7.79 13.06
C LEU A 163 14.85 -7.87 11.63
N ARG A 164 15.24 -9.08 11.21
CA ARG A 164 15.57 -9.42 9.82
C ARG A 164 14.32 -9.97 9.13
N ILE A 165 13.78 -9.21 8.18
CA ILE A 165 12.48 -9.49 7.56
C ILE A 165 12.64 -9.69 6.05
N GLY A 166 12.10 -10.79 5.53
CA GLY A 166 12.09 -11.07 4.09
C GLY A 166 10.74 -10.74 3.44
N VAL A 167 10.74 -10.06 2.29
CA VAL A 167 9.55 -9.91 1.44
C VAL A 167 9.62 -10.94 0.32
N LEU A 168 8.82 -12.00 0.45
CA LEU A 168 8.80 -13.12 -0.49
C LEU A 168 7.81 -12.83 -1.64
N ALA A 169 8.32 -12.41 -2.79
CA ALA A 169 7.50 -11.91 -3.90
C ALA A 169 8.11 -12.23 -5.27
N SER A 170 7.46 -11.78 -6.36
CA SER A 170 7.93 -12.05 -7.73
C SER A 170 8.49 -10.83 -8.47
N ASN A 171 8.21 -9.61 -8.01
CA ASN A 171 8.64 -8.38 -8.68
C ASN A 171 8.96 -7.29 -7.63
N PRO A 172 10.22 -6.86 -7.48
CA PRO A 172 10.60 -5.82 -6.52
C PRO A 172 10.09 -4.44 -6.91
N GLU A 173 9.80 -4.19 -8.19
CA GLU A 173 9.44 -2.87 -8.70
C GLU A 173 7.99 -2.45 -8.42
N LEU A 174 7.15 -3.39 -7.98
CA LEU A 174 5.76 -3.09 -7.62
C LEU A 174 5.68 -2.16 -6.41
N TYR A 175 4.82 -1.15 -6.49
CA TYR A 175 4.58 -0.16 -5.43
C TYR A 175 4.41 -0.81 -4.05
N SER A 176 3.57 -1.84 -3.94
CA SER A 176 3.31 -2.49 -2.65
C SER A 176 4.55 -3.14 -2.04
N ASN A 177 5.44 -3.72 -2.85
CA ASN A 177 6.65 -4.37 -2.35
C ASN A 177 7.70 -3.33 -1.94
N LYS A 178 7.87 -2.27 -2.76
CA LYS A 178 8.70 -1.12 -2.40
C LYS A 178 8.28 -0.51 -1.07
N ARG A 179 6.99 -0.19 -0.93
CA ARG A 179 6.43 0.38 0.30
C ARG A 179 6.65 -0.49 1.55
N ILE A 180 6.50 -1.81 1.44
CA ILE A 180 6.76 -2.73 2.56
C ILE A 180 8.25 -2.74 2.92
N MET A 181 9.15 -2.79 1.93
CA MET A 181 10.59 -2.71 2.15
C MET A 181 10.97 -1.38 2.82
N GLU A 182 10.50 -0.26 2.28
CA GLU A 182 10.73 1.08 2.81
C GLU A 182 10.21 1.20 4.26
N ALA A 183 8.96 0.80 4.51
CA ALA A 183 8.37 0.88 5.84
C ALA A 183 9.11 0.02 6.87
N GLY A 184 9.66 -1.13 6.47
CA GLY A 184 10.50 -1.95 7.35
C GLY A 184 11.83 -1.28 7.67
N GLU A 185 12.52 -0.75 6.66
CA GLU A 185 13.79 -0.03 6.81
C GLU A 185 13.64 1.22 7.68
N MET A 186 12.59 2.02 7.46
CA MET A 186 12.27 3.22 8.24
C MET A 186 12.01 2.90 9.73
N ARG A 187 11.63 1.66 10.02
CA ARG A 187 11.39 1.17 11.39
C ARG A 187 12.61 0.47 11.99
N GLY A 188 13.75 0.53 11.30
CA GLY A 188 15.04 0.02 11.78
C GLY A 188 15.29 -1.47 11.51
N HIS A 189 14.45 -2.11 10.71
CA HIS A 189 14.57 -3.54 10.37
C HIS A 189 15.53 -3.77 9.20
N GLU A 190 16.14 -4.95 9.18
CA GLU A 190 16.92 -5.40 8.03
C GLU A 190 16.01 -6.09 7.02
N MET A 191 15.70 -5.40 5.92
CA MET A 191 14.77 -5.88 4.89
C MET A 191 15.49 -6.59 3.75
N HIS A 192 14.97 -7.74 3.33
CA HIS A 192 15.48 -8.49 2.18
C HIS A 192 14.34 -8.80 1.20
N PHE A 193 14.51 -8.43 -0.07
CA PHE A 193 13.61 -8.90 -1.11
C PHE A 193 14.02 -10.31 -1.55
N LEU A 194 13.07 -11.25 -1.52
CA LEU A 194 13.29 -12.64 -1.88
C LEU A 194 12.43 -13.00 -3.09
N ASN A 195 13.06 -13.19 -4.25
CA ASN A 195 12.32 -13.63 -5.44
C ASN A 195 11.93 -15.10 -5.31
N ILE A 196 10.62 -15.38 -5.33
CA ILE A 196 10.05 -16.74 -5.23
C ILE A 196 10.69 -17.71 -6.23
N LYS A 197 10.95 -17.27 -7.47
CA LYS A 197 11.50 -18.13 -8.53
C LYS A 197 12.99 -18.45 -8.36
N GLU A 198 13.68 -17.70 -7.51
CA GLU A 198 15.10 -17.89 -7.22
C GLU A 198 15.32 -18.71 -5.95
N CYS A 199 14.25 -19.00 -5.20
CA CYS A 199 14.30 -19.81 -4.00
C CYS A 199 14.10 -21.30 -4.32
N TYR A 200 14.86 -22.17 -3.68
CA TYR A 200 14.68 -23.62 -3.66
C TYR A 200 14.92 -24.15 -2.25
N MET A 201 14.44 -25.35 -1.92
CA MET A 201 14.42 -25.82 -0.53
C MET A 201 15.03 -27.20 -0.38
N LYS A 202 15.69 -27.42 0.77
CA LYS A 202 16.13 -28.73 1.24
C LYS A 202 15.13 -29.20 2.30
N LEU A 203 14.43 -30.29 2.01
CA LEU A 203 13.54 -30.94 2.96
C LEU A 203 14.35 -31.97 3.75
N ASP A 204 14.59 -31.66 5.02
CA ASP A 204 15.42 -32.47 5.91
C ASP A 204 14.84 -32.40 7.32
N ALA A 205 14.76 -33.54 8.00
CA ALA A 205 14.14 -33.64 9.32
C ALA A 205 14.94 -32.92 10.42
N ILE A 206 16.25 -32.77 10.24
CA ILE A 206 17.17 -32.21 11.24
C ILE A 206 17.52 -30.77 10.88
N LYS A 207 17.84 -30.52 9.61
CA LYS A 207 18.31 -29.22 9.12
C LYS A 207 17.54 -28.80 7.86
N PRO A 208 16.26 -28.41 7.98
CA PRO A 208 15.51 -27.84 6.87
C PRO A 208 16.12 -26.50 6.45
N GLU A 209 16.25 -26.29 5.14
CA GLU A 209 16.88 -25.08 4.60
C GLU A 209 16.07 -24.53 3.42
N ILE A 210 16.19 -23.21 3.22
CA ILE A 210 15.83 -22.55 1.98
C ILE A 210 17.10 -21.94 1.41
N HIS A 211 17.31 -22.15 0.13
CA HIS A 211 18.43 -21.66 -0.65
C HIS A 211 17.93 -20.63 -1.64
N TYR A 212 18.82 -19.73 -2.03
CA TYR A 212 18.62 -18.72 -3.04
C TYR A 212 19.60 -18.97 -4.19
N ARG A 213 19.23 -18.56 -5.40
CA ARG A 213 20.09 -18.63 -6.59
C ARG A 213 21.51 -18.17 -6.27
N GLY A 214 22.49 -18.97 -6.66
CA GLY A 214 23.90 -18.78 -6.31
C GLY A 214 24.36 -19.57 -5.08
N GLY A 215 23.52 -20.46 -4.52
CA GLY A 215 23.91 -21.35 -3.42
C GLY A 215 23.85 -20.70 -2.03
N LYS A 216 23.30 -19.48 -1.93
CA LYS A 216 23.17 -18.77 -0.65
C LYS A 216 22.05 -19.40 0.18
N ILE A 217 22.37 -19.82 1.39
CA ILE A 217 21.35 -20.27 2.35
C ILE A 217 20.64 -19.04 2.94
N LEU A 218 19.31 -19.09 2.98
CA LEU A 218 18.45 -18.08 3.59
C LEU A 218 18.23 -18.45 5.05
N ASP A 219 19.14 -18.02 5.91
CA ASP A 219 19.12 -18.24 7.35
C ASP A 219 18.80 -16.96 8.13
N ASN A 220 18.50 -17.12 9.42
CA ASN A 220 18.36 -16.03 10.39
C ASN A 220 17.32 -14.95 10.03
N PHE A 221 16.21 -15.34 9.40
CA PHE A 221 15.06 -14.45 9.26
C PHE A 221 14.16 -14.57 10.49
N ASP A 222 13.74 -13.44 11.04
CA ASP A 222 12.74 -13.41 12.10
C ASP A 222 11.34 -13.52 11.50
N ALA A 223 11.10 -12.84 10.38
CA ALA A 223 9.80 -12.80 9.72
C ALA A 223 9.87 -12.83 8.19
N ILE A 224 8.82 -13.34 7.56
CA ILE A 224 8.58 -13.30 6.12
C ILE A 224 7.21 -12.68 5.84
N ILE A 225 7.14 -11.83 4.81
CA ILE A 225 5.91 -11.26 4.28
C ILE A 225 5.67 -11.87 2.88
N PRO A 226 4.84 -12.92 2.75
CA PRO A 226 4.54 -13.51 1.46
C PRO A 226 3.61 -12.62 0.64
N ARG A 227 4.09 -12.18 -0.53
CA ARG A 227 3.34 -11.40 -1.53
C ARG A 227 3.12 -12.23 -2.79
N ILE A 228 2.41 -13.33 -2.61
CA ILE A 228 2.25 -14.40 -3.61
C ILE A 228 1.13 -14.06 -4.60
N ARG A 229 1.49 -13.99 -5.89
CA ARG A 229 0.54 -13.85 -6.99
C ARG A 229 -0.19 -15.17 -7.25
N PRO A 230 -1.44 -15.17 -7.73
CA PRO A 230 -2.19 -16.43 -7.81
C PRO A 230 -1.58 -17.47 -8.77
N SER A 231 -0.89 -17.05 -9.83
CA SER A 231 -0.22 -17.94 -10.80
C SER A 231 0.95 -18.75 -10.23
N ILE A 232 1.44 -18.40 -9.03
CA ILE A 232 2.54 -19.10 -8.35
C ILE A 232 2.15 -19.52 -6.92
N THR A 233 0.84 -19.66 -6.65
CA THR A 233 0.31 -19.97 -5.30
C THR A 233 0.93 -21.24 -4.74
N PHE A 234 0.96 -22.32 -5.52
CA PHE A 234 1.48 -23.61 -5.06
C PHE A 234 2.92 -23.49 -4.52
N TYR A 235 3.84 -22.97 -5.34
CA TYR A 235 5.25 -22.89 -4.96
C TYR A 235 5.52 -21.80 -3.91
N GLY A 236 4.83 -20.66 -4.01
CA GLY A 236 4.92 -19.60 -3.00
C GLY A 236 4.48 -20.07 -1.61
N CYS A 237 3.37 -20.82 -1.53
CA CYS A 237 2.91 -21.41 -0.28
C CYS A 237 3.85 -22.53 0.20
N ALA A 238 4.48 -23.30 -0.70
CA ALA A 238 5.48 -24.30 -0.32
C ALA A 238 6.70 -23.66 0.37
N LEU A 239 7.24 -22.57 -0.19
CA LEU A 239 8.32 -21.81 0.43
C LEU A 239 7.89 -21.21 1.78
N THR A 240 6.67 -20.66 1.85
CA THR A 240 6.13 -20.08 3.09
C THR A 240 6.02 -21.16 4.18
N ARG A 241 5.51 -22.37 3.86
CA ARG A 241 5.49 -23.50 4.80
C ARG A 241 6.88 -23.92 5.26
N GLN A 242 7.87 -23.86 4.37
CA GLN A 242 9.24 -24.18 4.73
C GLN A 242 9.82 -23.15 5.72
N PHE A 243 9.55 -21.85 5.52
CA PHE A 243 9.90 -20.81 6.50
C PHE A 243 9.20 -21.05 7.85
N GLU A 244 7.91 -21.40 7.84
CA GLU A 244 7.16 -21.75 9.06
C GLU A 244 7.76 -22.98 9.77
N ALA A 245 8.18 -24.01 9.03
CA ALA A 245 8.86 -25.18 9.58
C ALA A 245 10.21 -24.82 10.23
N MET A 246 10.91 -23.86 9.65
CA MET A 246 12.13 -23.24 10.21
C MET A 246 11.85 -22.25 11.36
N LYS A 247 10.60 -22.18 11.87
CA LYS A 247 10.15 -21.32 12.97
C LYS A 247 10.22 -19.82 12.68
N VAL A 248 10.23 -19.44 11.40
CA VAL A 248 10.16 -18.05 10.96
C VAL A 248 8.70 -17.58 10.93
N PHE A 249 8.42 -16.39 11.47
CA PHE A 249 7.06 -15.84 11.51
C PHE A 249 6.60 -15.40 10.11
N CYS A 250 5.43 -15.87 9.63
CA CYS A 250 4.91 -15.51 8.30
C CYS A 250 3.66 -14.63 8.37
N LEU A 251 3.65 -13.51 7.62
CA LEU A 251 2.55 -12.54 7.54
C LEU A 251 2.00 -12.44 6.10
N ASN A 252 1.04 -13.24 5.67
CA ASN A 252 0.24 -14.26 6.38
C ASN A 252 0.85 -15.67 6.32
N SER A 253 0.22 -16.62 7.03
CA SER A 253 0.58 -18.04 6.99
C SER A 253 0.25 -18.69 5.65
N ALA A 254 0.96 -19.77 5.31
CA ALA A 254 0.72 -20.52 4.08
C ALA A 254 -0.67 -21.15 4.03
N ALA A 255 -1.19 -21.57 5.19
CA ALA A 255 -2.54 -22.11 5.32
C ALA A 255 -3.59 -21.05 5.00
N ALA A 256 -3.51 -19.87 5.64
CA ALA A 256 -4.45 -18.77 5.41
C ALA A 256 -4.43 -18.26 3.96
N ILE A 257 -3.24 -18.19 3.35
CA ILE A 257 -3.10 -17.82 1.92
C ILE A 257 -3.81 -18.85 1.03
N THR A 258 -3.55 -20.15 1.24
CA THR A 258 -4.19 -21.23 0.46
C THR A 258 -5.72 -21.17 0.58
N GLN A 259 -6.25 -21.03 1.80
CA GLN A 259 -7.69 -20.94 2.05
C GLN A 259 -8.33 -19.73 1.34
N SER A 260 -7.64 -18.58 1.31
CA SER A 260 -8.13 -17.39 0.60
C SER A 260 -8.09 -17.46 -0.92
N ARG A 261 -7.33 -18.40 -1.49
CA ARG A 261 -7.20 -18.56 -2.93
C ARG A 261 -8.30 -19.45 -3.48
N ASP A 262 -8.78 -20.40 -2.69
CA ASP A 262 -9.95 -21.18 -3.00
C ASP A 262 -11.22 -20.37 -2.68
N LYS A 263 -11.85 -19.82 -3.74
CA LYS A 263 -13.05 -18.99 -3.59
C LYS A 263 -14.25 -19.79 -3.07
N LEU A 264 -14.38 -21.07 -3.46
CA LEU A 264 -15.50 -21.88 -3.01
C LEU A 264 -15.34 -22.18 -1.52
N PHE A 265 -14.18 -22.69 -1.13
CA PHE A 265 -13.87 -22.99 0.26
C PHE A 265 -13.96 -21.73 1.14
N SER A 266 -13.41 -20.60 0.69
CA SER A 266 -13.48 -19.35 1.46
C SER A 266 -14.91 -18.87 1.69
N LEU A 267 -15.79 -18.92 0.69
CA LEU A 267 -17.20 -18.55 0.88
C LEU A 267 -17.94 -19.50 1.82
N GLN A 268 -17.71 -20.82 1.70
CA GLN A 268 -18.26 -21.82 2.64
C GLN A 268 -17.80 -21.58 4.07
N LEU A 269 -16.50 -21.30 4.26
CA LEU A 269 -15.91 -21.00 5.56
C LEU A 269 -16.50 -19.73 6.18
N LEU A 270 -16.70 -18.68 5.37
CA LEU A 270 -17.27 -17.42 5.81
C LEU A 270 -18.75 -17.57 6.21
N LEU A 271 -19.53 -18.31 5.43
CA LEU A 271 -20.91 -18.67 5.76
C LEU A 271 -20.99 -19.47 7.06
N HIS A 272 -20.11 -20.46 7.25
CA HIS A 272 -20.04 -21.24 8.49
C HIS A 272 -19.76 -20.36 9.72
N HIS A 273 -19.00 -19.29 9.54
CA HIS A 273 -18.75 -18.32 10.59
C HIS A 273 -19.87 -17.27 10.71
N GLY A 274 -20.93 -17.31 9.90
CA GLY A 274 -22.04 -16.34 9.91
C GLY A 274 -21.64 -14.98 9.37
N VAL A 275 -20.89 -14.95 8.27
CA VAL A 275 -20.66 -13.74 7.46
C VAL A 275 -21.56 -13.83 6.23
N ASP A 276 -22.42 -12.83 6.07
CA ASP A 276 -23.36 -12.80 4.94
C ASP A 276 -22.62 -12.51 3.63
N ILE A 277 -23.00 -13.26 2.60
CA ILE A 277 -22.51 -13.14 1.23
C ILE A 277 -23.72 -13.06 0.29
N PRO A 278 -23.54 -12.55 -0.95
CA PRO A 278 -24.61 -12.65 -1.92
C PRO A 278 -24.98 -14.11 -2.22
N THR A 279 -26.26 -14.38 -2.46
CA THR A 279 -26.75 -15.71 -2.84
C THR A 279 -25.90 -16.28 -3.97
N THR A 280 -25.26 -17.42 -3.72
CA THR A 280 -24.24 -17.98 -4.61
C THR A 280 -24.50 -19.46 -4.85
N GLY A 281 -24.68 -19.82 -6.12
CA GLY A 281 -24.70 -21.19 -6.61
C GLY A 281 -23.31 -21.59 -7.11
N PHE A 282 -22.95 -22.85 -6.90
CA PHE A 282 -21.72 -23.44 -7.43
C PHE A 282 -22.07 -24.65 -8.30
N ALA A 283 -21.40 -24.77 -9.44
CA ALA A 283 -21.56 -25.95 -10.28
C ALA A 283 -20.24 -26.36 -10.94
N ASN A 284 -19.99 -27.66 -10.93
CA ASN A 284 -19.01 -28.31 -11.78
C ASN A 284 -19.78 -29.06 -12.88
N SER A 285 -19.72 -28.55 -14.11
CA SER A 285 -20.42 -29.12 -15.27
C SER A 285 -21.93 -29.39 -15.03
N PRO A 286 -22.75 -28.35 -14.75
CA PRO A 286 -24.18 -28.55 -14.51
C PRO A 286 -24.84 -29.13 -15.76
N LEU A 287 -25.56 -30.25 -15.63
CA LEU A 287 -26.48 -30.72 -16.68
C LEU A 287 -27.71 -29.79 -16.76
N ASP A 288 -28.11 -29.20 -15.63
CA ASP A 288 -29.29 -28.34 -15.50
C ASP A 288 -28.93 -26.87 -15.23
N THR A 289 -28.47 -26.16 -16.26
CA THR A 289 -28.16 -24.71 -16.21
C THR A 289 -29.34 -23.86 -15.73
N ASP A 290 -30.56 -24.25 -16.07
CA ASP A 290 -31.79 -23.55 -15.68
C ASP A 290 -32.03 -23.56 -14.17
N ASP A 291 -31.75 -24.69 -13.53
CA ASP A 291 -31.92 -24.81 -12.09
C ASP A 291 -30.88 -23.97 -11.35
N LEU A 292 -29.63 -23.98 -11.81
CA LEU A 292 -28.56 -23.15 -11.27
C LEU A 292 -28.88 -21.64 -11.33
N ILE A 293 -29.51 -21.18 -12.41
CA ILE A 293 -29.97 -19.79 -12.54
C ILE A 293 -31.10 -19.50 -11.53
N LYS A 294 -32.05 -20.42 -11.35
CA LYS A 294 -33.16 -20.26 -10.40
C LYS A 294 -32.68 -20.26 -8.95
N MET A 295 -31.66 -21.05 -8.60
CA MET A 295 -31.07 -21.12 -7.25
C MET A 295 -30.60 -19.75 -6.75
N VAL A 296 -30.14 -18.87 -7.64
CA VAL A 296 -29.63 -17.53 -7.28
C VAL A 296 -30.68 -16.42 -7.48
N GLY A 297 -31.93 -16.76 -7.74
CA GLY A 297 -33.02 -15.80 -7.93
C GLY A 297 -33.24 -15.32 -9.37
N GLY A 298 -32.58 -15.93 -10.36
CA GLY A 298 -32.72 -15.57 -11.78
C GLY A 298 -31.79 -14.45 -12.26
N SER A 299 -32.03 -13.96 -13.47
CA SER A 299 -31.27 -12.85 -14.06
C SER A 299 -31.83 -11.48 -13.63
N PRO A 300 -31.01 -10.42 -13.48
CA PRO A 300 -29.57 -10.38 -13.78
C PRO A 300 -28.72 -11.11 -12.73
N LEU A 301 -27.64 -11.76 -13.19
CA LEU A 301 -26.73 -12.53 -12.32
C LEU A 301 -25.28 -12.40 -12.76
N ILE A 302 -24.36 -12.74 -11.86
CA ILE A 302 -22.92 -12.76 -12.10
C ILE A 302 -22.45 -14.21 -12.29
N VAL A 303 -21.70 -14.47 -13.36
CA VAL A 303 -20.99 -15.73 -13.58
C VAL A 303 -19.50 -15.49 -13.38
N LYS A 304 -18.88 -16.25 -12.46
CA LYS A 304 -17.45 -16.16 -12.13
C LYS A 304 -16.75 -17.49 -12.41
N LEU A 305 -15.64 -17.43 -13.13
CA LEU A 305 -14.68 -18.53 -13.19
C LEU A 305 -13.89 -18.60 -11.88
N LEU A 306 -13.76 -19.81 -11.33
CA LEU A 306 -12.88 -20.04 -10.19
C LEU A 306 -11.41 -19.90 -10.57
N GLU A 307 -11.07 -20.31 -11.79
CA GLU A 307 -9.74 -20.23 -12.37
C GLU A 307 -9.53 -18.85 -13.01
N GLY A 308 -8.74 -17.98 -12.37
CA GLY A 308 -8.41 -16.66 -12.89
C GLY A 308 -8.04 -15.62 -11.83
N THR A 309 -7.39 -14.54 -12.27
CA THR A 309 -6.96 -13.42 -11.42
C THR A 309 -7.50 -12.10 -11.96
N GLN A 310 -7.72 -11.12 -11.08
CA GLN A 310 -8.02 -9.72 -11.45
C GLN A 310 -9.30 -9.53 -12.28
N GLY A 311 -10.40 -10.22 -11.96
CA GLY A 311 -11.70 -9.99 -12.61
C GLY A 311 -11.84 -10.53 -14.05
N LYS A 312 -10.78 -11.13 -14.62
CA LYS A 312 -10.87 -11.95 -15.82
C LYS A 312 -11.71 -13.18 -15.49
N GLY A 313 -12.80 -13.37 -16.22
CA GLY A 313 -13.77 -14.45 -15.96
C GLY A 313 -14.94 -14.07 -15.04
N VAL A 314 -15.18 -12.79 -14.77
CA VAL A 314 -16.42 -12.31 -14.12
C VAL A 314 -17.29 -11.64 -15.18
N VAL A 315 -18.50 -12.17 -15.40
CA VAL A 315 -19.43 -11.74 -16.45
C VAL A 315 -20.78 -11.42 -15.82
N LEU A 316 -21.35 -10.26 -16.16
CA LEU A 316 -22.74 -9.94 -15.86
C LEU A 316 -23.62 -10.48 -16.99
N ALA A 317 -24.56 -11.35 -16.63
CA ALA A 317 -25.60 -11.82 -17.55
C ALA A 317 -26.92 -11.14 -17.20
N GLU A 318 -27.33 -10.17 -18.01
CA GLU A 318 -28.55 -9.38 -17.78
C GLU A 318 -29.83 -10.17 -18.03
N THR A 319 -29.76 -11.21 -18.87
CA THR A 319 -30.90 -12.06 -19.24
C THR A 319 -30.61 -13.53 -19.01
N LYS A 320 -31.66 -14.33 -18.81
CA LYS A 320 -31.55 -15.79 -18.70
C LYS A 320 -30.79 -16.42 -19.87
N LYS A 321 -31.10 -16.02 -21.11
CA LYS A 321 -30.42 -16.51 -22.32
C LYS A 321 -28.93 -16.16 -22.34
N ALA A 322 -28.55 -14.97 -21.87
CA ALA A 322 -27.15 -14.59 -21.74
C ALA A 322 -26.44 -15.45 -20.67
N ALA A 323 -27.09 -15.68 -19.53
CA ALA A 323 -26.56 -16.54 -18.47
C ALA A 323 -26.34 -17.98 -18.94
N GLU A 324 -27.35 -18.57 -19.60
CA GLU A 324 -27.26 -19.89 -20.22
C GLU A 324 -26.08 -19.97 -21.20
N SER A 325 -25.95 -18.98 -22.07
CA SER A 325 -24.88 -18.93 -23.08
C SER A 325 -23.50 -18.90 -22.44
N VAL A 326 -23.30 -18.08 -21.40
CA VAL A 326 -22.02 -17.97 -20.69
C VAL A 326 -21.70 -19.24 -19.90
N ILE A 327 -22.69 -19.81 -19.20
CA ILE A 327 -22.51 -21.05 -18.43
C ILE A 327 -22.16 -22.21 -19.36
N ASN A 328 -22.85 -22.34 -20.49
CA ASN A 328 -22.56 -23.38 -21.49
C ASN A 328 -21.18 -23.20 -22.13
N ALA A 329 -20.76 -21.96 -22.40
CA ALA A 329 -19.43 -21.66 -22.92
C ALA A 329 -18.31 -22.03 -21.92
N PHE A 330 -18.55 -21.84 -20.62
CA PHE A 330 -17.58 -22.25 -19.59
C PHE A 330 -17.59 -23.76 -19.33
N LYS A 331 -18.75 -24.40 -19.49
CA LYS A 331 -18.89 -25.86 -19.41
C LYS A 331 -18.07 -26.58 -20.49
N SER A 332 -18.06 -26.08 -21.73
CA SER A 332 -17.24 -26.68 -22.80
C SER A 332 -15.73 -26.60 -22.55
N LEU A 333 -15.30 -25.72 -21.64
CA LEU A 333 -13.92 -25.59 -21.18
C LEU A 333 -13.62 -26.46 -19.94
N ASN A 334 -14.56 -27.29 -19.48
CA ASN A 334 -14.47 -28.07 -18.23
C ASN A 334 -14.08 -27.22 -17.00
N ALA A 335 -14.52 -25.95 -16.98
CA ALA A 335 -14.19 -25.02 -15.90
C ALA A 335 -15.22 -25.09 -14.76
N ASN A 336 -14.75 -24.89 -13.53
CA ASN A 336 -15.63 -24.71 -12.37
C ASN A 336 -16.23 -23.30 -12.36
N ILE A 337 -17.55 -23.21 -12.16
CA ILE A 337 -18.31 -21.97 -12.28
C ILE A 337 -19.01 -21.64 -10.98
N LEU A 338 -18.96 -20.36 -10.62
CA LEU A 338 -19.73 -19.78 -9.54
C LEU A 338 -20.75 -18.80 -10.14
N VAL A 339 -22.02 -19.01 -9.83
CA VAL A 339 -23.14 -18.14 -10.23
C VAL A 339 -23.60 -17.39 -8.99
N GLN A 340 -23.78 -16.08 -9.07
CA GLN A 340 -24.06 -15.25 -7.90
C GLN A 340 -25.13 -14.20 -8.23
N GLU A 341 -25.99 -13.88 -7.26
CA GLU A 341 -26.96 -12.80 -7.40
C GLU A 341 -26.28 -11.46 -7.74
N PHE A 342 -26.89 -10.67 -8.62
CA PHE A 342 -26.38 -9.34 -8.95
C PHE A 342 -27.01 -8.28 -8.04
N ILE A 343 -26.19 -7.62 -7.23
CA ILE A 343 -26.64 -6.53 -6.34
C ILE A 343 -26.75 -5.22 -7.13
N LYS A 344 -27.87 -5.02 -7.82
CA LYS A 344 -28.11 -3.87 -8.72
C LYS A 344 -28.11 -2.54 -7.96
N GLU A 345 -28.63 -2.52 -6.73
CA GLU A 345 -28.73 -1.32 -5.89
C GLU A 345 -27.37 -0.77 -5.45
N ALA A 346 -26.30 -1.57 -5.53
CA ALA A 346 -24.95 -1.09 -5.28
C ALA A 346 -24.45 -0.12 -6.36
N ASN A 347 -25.11 -0.09 -7.52
CA ASN A 347 -24.83 0.85 -8.62
C ASN A 347 -23.34 0.91 -9.01
N GLY A 348 -22.72 -0.26 -9.18
CA GLY A 348 -21.30 -0.38 -9.57
C GLY A 348 -20.31 0.08 -8.49
N LYS A 349 -20.73 0.10 -7.22
CA LYS A 349 -19.88 0.49 -6.08
C LYS A 349 -19.61 -0.68 -5.17
N ASP A 350 -18.39 -0.77 -4.70
CA ASP A 350 -18.01 -1.65 -3.60
C ASP A 350 -17.05 -0.97 -2.63
N LEU A 351 -16.86 -1.60 -1.48
CA LEU A 351 -15.99 -1.13 -0.42
C LEU A 351 -14.83 -2.09 -0.30
N ARG A 352 -13.60 -1.58 -0.29
CA ARG A 352 -12.42 -2.34 0.13
C ARG A 352 -12.01 -1.87 1.52
N LEU A 353 -12.16 -2.75 2.50
CA LEU A 353 -11.68 -2.56 3.87
C LEU A 353 -10.36 -3.32 4.03
N PHE A 354 -9.34 -2.65 4.54
CA PHE A 354 -8.01 -3.23 4.76
C PHE A 354 -7.83 -3.52 6.24
N VAL A 355 -7.69 -4.80 6.55
CA VAL A 355 -7.55 -5.33 7.91
C VAL A 355 -6.10 -5.67 8.17
N VAL A 356 -5.56 -5.18 9.29
CA VAL A 356 -4.23 -5.54 9.82
C VAL A 356 -4.39 -5.85 11.30
N ASP A 357 -3.93 -7.04 11.72
CA ASP A 357 -3.95 -7.53 13.10
C ASP A 357 -5.32 -7.34 13.79
N GLY A 358 -6.39 -7.72 13.10
CA GLY A 358 -7.76 -7.65 13.60
C GLY A 358 -8.39 -6.25 13.64
N LYS A 359 -7.76 -5.24 13.01
CA LYS A 359 -8.28 -3.87 12.92
C LYS A 359 -8.42 -3.40 11.48
N VAL A 360 -9.51 -2.70 11.16
CA VAL A 360 -9.66 -2.00 9.88
C VAL A 360 -8.83 -0.72 9.92
N VAL A 361 -7.68 -0.72 9.24
CA VAL A 361 -6.73 0.40 9.23
C VAL A 361 -7.08 1.45 8.17
N ALA A 362 -7.66 1.02 7.05
CA ALA A 362 -8.13 1.89 5.97
C ALA A 362 -9.33 1.30 5.24
N ALA A 363 -10.09 2.17 4.58
CA ALA A 363 -11.21 1.78 3.75
C ALA A 363 -11.39 2.77 2.60
N ILE A 364 -11.71 2.24 1.43
CA ILE A 364 -12.04 3.01 0.23
C ILE A 364 -13.33 2.48 -0.37
N GLN A 365 -14.10 3.37 -0.99
CA GLN A 365 -15.14 2.98 -1.92
C GLN A 365 -14.55 3.02 -3.32
N ARG A 366 -14.74 1.95 -4.09
CA ARG A 366 -14.41 1.92 -5.50
C ARG A 366 -15.69 2.04 -6.30
N GLU A 367 -15.62 2.76 -7.41
CA GLU A 367 -16.74 3.00 -8.33
C GLU A 367 -16.31 2.62 -9.74
N ALA A 368 -17.12 1.79 -10.41
CA ALA A 368 -16.88 1.36 -11.77
C ALA A 368 -16.95 2.54 -12.75
N ALA A 369 -16.24 2.41 -13.88
CA ALA A 369 -16.35 3.38 -14.98
C ALA A 369 -17.76 3.33 -15.62
N ALA A 370 -18.14 4.38 -16.34
CA ALA A 370 -19.43 4.39 -17.05
C ALA A 370 -19.55 3.20 -18.00
N GLY A 371 -20.63 2.41 -17.85
CA GLY A 371 -20.87 1.19 -18.63
C GLY A 371 -20.18 -0.08 -18.09
N GLU A 372 -19.45 0.00 -16.98
CA GLU A 372 -18.81 -1.13 -16.31
C GLU A 372 -19.50 -1.38 -14.96
N PHE A 373 -19.64 -2.65 -14.55
CA PHE A 373 -20.24 -3.00 -13.24
C PHE A 373 -19.17 -3.35 -12.20
N ARG A 374 -17.95 -3.65 -12.65
CA ARG A 374 -16.81 -3.99 -11.79
C ARG A 374 -16.08 -2.73 -11.34
N ALA A 375 -15.99 -2.53 -10.04
CA ALA A 375 -15.35 -1.37 -9.43
C ALA A 375 -13.82 -1.49 -9.30
N ASN A 376 -13.18 -2.47 -9.95
CA ASN A 376 -11.73 -2.66 -9.83
C ASN A 376 -10.96 -1.46 -10.42
N ILE A 377 -10.06 -0.88 -9.63
CA ILE A 377 -9.24 0.29 -10.04
C ILE A 377 -8.42 -0.02 -11.31
N HIS A 378 -7.89 -1.25 -11.44
CA HIS A 378 -7.15 -1.68 -12.64
C HIS A 378 -8.00 -1.70 -13.93
N MET A 379 -9.33 -1.59 -13.83
CA MET A 379 -10.26 -1.52 -14.97
C MET A 379 -10.77 -0.09 -15.22
N GLY A 380 -10.08 0.93 -14.69
CA GLY A 380 -10.47 2.34 -14.85
C GLY A 380 -11.50 2.83 -13.83
N GLY A 381 -11.80 2.03 -12.80
CA GLY A 381 -12.62 2.47 -11.67
C GLY A 381 -11.94 3.56 -10.84
N THR A 382 -12.74 4.44 -10.24
CA THR A 382 -12.25 5.50 -9.34
C THR A 382 -12.28 5.03 -7.88
N ALA A 383 -11.41 5.58 -7.05
CA ALA A 383 -11.39 5.30 -5.61
C ALA A 383 -11.61 6.58 -4.81
N SER A 384 -12.47 6.50 -3.79
CA SER A 384 -12.73 7.59 -2.85
C SER A 384 -12.60 7.10 -1.41
N VAL A 385 -12.15 7.98 -0.51
CA VAL A 385 -12.05 7.66 0.92
C VAL A 385 -13.45 7.59 1.51
N ILE A 386 -13.69 6.57 2.33
CA ILE A 386 -14.97 6.41 3.03
C ILE A 386 -14.75 6.06 4.50
N LYS A 387 -15.71 6.45 5.34
CA LYS A 387 -15.81 5.98 6.72
C LYS A 387 -16.75 4.76 6.75
N PRO A 388 -16.24 3.53 6.96
CA PRO A 388 -17.09 2.35 6.98
C PRO A 388 -17.94 2.32 8.25
N THR A 389 -19.14 1.74 8.14
CA THR A 389 -20.08 1.58 9.25
C THR A 389 -19.55 0.57 10.28
N PRO A 390 -20.09 0.56 11.53
CA PRO A 390 -19.71 -0.45 12.52
C PRO A 390 -19.94 -1.89 12.03
N GLU A 391 -21.02 -2.11 11.27
CA GLU A 391 -21.37 -3.40 10.70
C GLU A 391 -20.39 -3.84 9.60
N GLU A 392 -20.04 -2.95 8.67
CA GLU A 392 -19.02 -3.21 7.63
C GLU A 392 -17.66 -3.56 8.24
N LYS A 393 -17.25 -2.84 9.30
CA LYS A 393 -16.02 -3.15 10.04
C LYS A 393 -16.09 -4.51 10.72
N LYS A 394 -17.23 -4.84 11.33
CA LYS A 394 -17.47 -6.13 12.00
C LYS A 394 -17.35 -7.27 11.00
N ILE A 395 -17.97 -7.15 9.83
CA ILE A 395 -17.86 -8.14 8.73
C ILE A 395 -16.41 -8.30 8.31
N ALA A 396 -15.69 -7.21 8.05
CA ALA A 396 -14.30 -7.28 7.60
C ALA A 396 -13.37 -7.96 8.62
N ILE A 397 -13.48 -7.59 9.90
CA ILE A 397 -12.67 -8.19 10.98
C ILE A 397 -13.04 -9.66 11.16
N LYS A 398 -14.33 -10.00 11.14
CA LYS A 398 -14.82 -11.37 11.29
C LYS A 398 -14.36 -12.26 10.14
N ALA A 399 -14.40 -11.76 8.91
CA ALA A 399 -13.93 -12.47 7.73
C ALA A 399 -12.42 -12.73 7.76
N ALA A 400 -11.62 -11.71 8.09
CA ALA A 400 -10.18 -11.86 8.25
C ALA A 400 -9.83 -12.89 9.34
N LYS A 401 -10.55 -12.86 10.48
CA LYS A 401 -10.38 -13.81 11.58
C LYS A 401 -10.78 -15.24 11.18
N ALA A 402 -11.91 -15.42 10.50
CA ALA A 402 -12.38 -16.75 10.08
C ALA A 402 -11.39 -17.47 9.17
N MET A 403 -10.60 -16.71 8.39
CA MET A 403 -9.60 -17.22 7.46
C MET A 403 -8.17 -17.20 8.01
N ASP A 404 -7.99 -16.86 9.29
CA ASP A 404 -6.68 -16.69 9.95
C ASP A 404 -5.74 -15.73 9.20
N LEU A 405 -6.29 -14.67 8.60
CA LEU A 405 -5.54 -13.64 7.90
C LEU A 405 -5.24 -12.47 8.83
N LYS A 406 -3.97 -12.31 9.20
CA LYS A 406 -3.49 -11.12 9.93
C LYS A 406 -3.51 -9.87 9.05
N VAL A 407 -3.29 -10.00 7.74
CA VAL A 407 -3.41 -8.92 6.76
C VAL A 407 -4.39 -9.34 5.67
N ALA A 408 -5.47 -8.58 5.47
CA ALA A 408 -6.48 -8.91 4.47
C ALA A 408 -7.07 -7.67 3.82
N GLY A 409 -7.38 -7.76 2.53
CA GLY A 409 -8.31 -6.85 1.87
C GLY A 409 -9.66 -7.51 1.77
N VAL A 410 -10.68 -6.96 2.41
CA VAL A 410 -12.06 -7.48 2.39
C VAL A 410 -12.90 -6.59 1.49
N ASP A 411 -13.52 -7.17 0.47
CA ASP A 411 -14.50 -6.47 -0.37
C ASP A 411 -15.91 -6.71 0.13
N ILE A 412 -16.66 -5.62 0.26
CA ILE A 412 -18.03 -5.60 0.73
C ILE A 412 -18.88 -4.82 -0.27
N ILE A 413 -20.07 -5.30 -0.53
CA ILE A 413 -21.09 -4.61 -1.31
C ILE A 413 -22.27 -4.23 -0.42
N ARG A 414 -22.82 -3.03 -0.61
CA ARG A 414 -24.03 -2.60 0.10
C ARG A 414 -25.24 -3.10 -0.65
N SER A 415 -26.12 -3.82 0.03
CA SER A 415 -27.40 -4.29 -0.51
C SER A 415 -28.56 -3.78 0.34
N SER A 416 -29.78 -3.94 -0.18
CA SER A 416 -31.02 -3.73 0.55
C SER A 416 -31.17 -4.62 1.80
N LYS A 417 -30.48 -5.77 1.83
CA LYS A 417 -30.45 -6.71 2.98
C LYS A 417 -29.36 -6.39 4.01
N GLY A 418 -28.55 -5.35 3.77
CA GLY A 418 -27.35 -5.03 4.56
C GLY A 418 -26.05 -5.23 3.77
N PRO A 419 -24.89 -5.00 4.41
CA PRO A 419 -23.58 -5.22 3.79
C PRO A 419 -23.30 -6.72 3.59
N LEU A 420 -22.90 -7.10 2.37
CA LEU A 420 -22.58 -8.48 1.99
C LEU A 420 -21.11 -8.58 1.59
N LEU A 421 -20.42 -9.64 1.99
CA LEU A 421 -19.03 -9.87 1.63
C LEU A 421 -18.91 -10.45 0.21
N LEU A 422 -18.03 -9.85 -0.61
CA LEU A 422 -17.75 -10.30 -1.97
C LEU A 422 -16.52 -11.21 -2.07
N GLU A 423 -15.40 -10.78 -1.49
CA GLU A 423 -14.13 -11.51 -1.53
C GLU A 423 -13.18 -11.10 -0.38
N VAL A 424 -12.29 -12.02 0.00
CA VAL A 424 -11.19 -11.76 0.93
C VAL A 424 -9.86 -12.06 0.25
N ASN A 425 -8.97 -11.07 0.21
CA ASN A 425 -7.64 -11.20 -0.39
C ASN A 425 -6.55 -11.25 0.69
N SER A 426 -5.73 -12.29 0.64
CA SER A 426 -4.56 -12.46 1.52
C SER A 426 -3.32 -11.64 1.13
N SER A 427 -3.28 -11.08 -0.08
CA SER A 427 -2.19 -10.25 -0.58
C SER A 427 -2.73 -9.00 -1.28
N PRO A 428 -3.48 -8.15 -0.56
CA PRO A 428 -4.12 -6.96 -1.14
C PRO A 428 -3.08 -5.94 -1.58
N GLY A 429 -3.31 -5.24 -2.71
CA GLY A 429 -2.44 -4.16 -3.17
C GLY A 429 -2.51 -2.92 -2.27
N LEU A 430 -1.39 -2.22 -2.13
CA LEU A 430 -1.27 -1.03 -1.29
C LEU A 430 -1.48 0.28 -2.08
N GLU A 431 -1.18 0.31 -3.37
CA GLU A 431 -1.13 1.55 -4.17
C GLU A 431 -2.44 2.33 -4.18
N GLY A 432 -3.54 1.66 -4.52
CA GLY A 432 -4.84 2.33 -4.58
C GLY A 432 -5.34 2.80 -3.21
N ILE A 433 -5.02 2.08 -2.13
CA ILE A 433 -5.53 2.42 -0.79
C ILE A 433 -4.66 3.44 -0.08
N GLU A 434 -3.33 3.32 -0.14
CA GLU A 434 -2.41 4.33 0.42
C GLU A 434 -2.55 5.64 -0.37
N GLY A 435 -2.62 5.58 -1.71
CA GLY A 435 -2.80 6.76 -2.56
C GLY A 435 -4.13 7.49 -2.32
N ALA A 436 -5.21 6.77 -2.01
CA ALA A 436 -6.50 7.38 -1.70
C ALA A 436 -6.55 7.92 -0.26
N THR A 437 -6.04 7.16 0.72
CA THR A 437 -6.24 7.46 2.15
C THR A 437 -5.10 8.24 2.81
N ASN A 438 -3.94 8.34 2.15
CA ASN A 438 -2.68 8.87 2.70
C ASN A 438 -2.27 8.23 4.04
N LYS A 439 -2.71 7.00 4.29
CA LYS A 439 -2.34 6.22 5.47
C LYS A 439 -1.15 5.31 5.16
N ASP A 440 -0.27 5.16 6.15
CA ASP A 440 0.88 4.25 6.08
C ASP A 440 0.45 2.80 6.42
N ILE A 441 -0.09 2.10 5.43
CA ILE A 441 -0.58 0.73 5.58
C ILE A 441 0.57 -0.27 5.64
N ALA A 442 1.63 -0.03 4.86
CA ALA A 442 2.85 -0.83 4.96
C ALA A 442 3.46 -0.76 6.38
N GLY A 443 3.51 0.42 7.00
CA GLY A 443 3.96 0.58 8.38
C GLY A 443 3.09 -0.15 9.39
N GLU A 444 1.75 -0.16 9.22
CA GLU A 444 0.85 -0.97 10.05
C GLU A 444 1.15 -2.48 9.90
N MET A 445 1.49 -2.97 8.70
CA MET A 445 1.90 -4.36 8.50
C MET A 445 3.20 -4.68 9.27
N ILE A 446 4.19 -3.78 9.24
CA ILE A 446 5.45 -3.97 9.98
C ILE A 446 5.21 -3.92 11.50
N LYS A 447 4.38 -3.00 12.00
CA LYS A 447 3.96 -2.96 13.42
C LYS A 447 3.31 -4.25 13.87
N ALA A 448 2.50 -4.88 13.01
CA ALA A 448 1.90 -6.18 13.30
C ALA A 448 2.95 -7.29 13.46
N ILE A 449 4.05 -7.24 12.70
CA ILE A 449 5.21 -8.13 12.89
C ILE A 449 5.87 -7.83 14.23
N GLU A 450 6.25 -6.57 14.51
CA GLU A 450 6.92 -6.20 15.76
C GLU A 450 6.16 -6.65 17.01
N LYS A 451 4.84 -6.50 17.01
CA LYS A 451 3.98 -6.91 18.13
C LYS A 451 4.06 -8.42 18.41
N ASN A 452 4.41 -9.23 17.41
CA ASN A 452 4.64 -10.67 17.57
C ASN A 452 5.95 -10.99 18.31
N PHE A 453 6.90 -10.04 18.37
CA PHE A 453 8.23 -10.21 18.98
C PHE A 453 8.42 -9.40 20.27
N LYS A 454 7.58 -8.39 20.51
CA LYS A 454 7.54 -7.67 21.80
C LYS A 454 6.85 -8.56 22.84
N ARG A 455 7.66 -9.23 23.67
CA ARG A 455 7.22 -9.88 24.91
C ARG A 455 7.23 -8.89 26.07
#